data_AF-A0A2D5VGX9-F1
#
_entry.id   AF-A0A2D5VGX9-F1
#
_cell.length_a   1.000
_cell.length_b   1.000
_cell.length_c   1.000
_cell.angle_alpha   90.00
_cell.angle_beta   90.00
_cell.angle_gamma   90.00
#
_symmetry.space_group_name_H-M   'P 1'
#
loop_
_entity.id
_entity.type
_entity.pdbx_description
1 polymer ?
#
loop_
_entity_poly.entity_id
_entity_poly.type
_entity_poly.pdbx_seq_one_letter_code
_entity_poly.pdbx_strand_id
1 'polypeptide(L)'
;MIGYLWGLKTEAVFDVWSIEHLLSGISVSNIIIRLHRHLYTKYFGLERSEVRTNYFDIVNVLFLAYLWETAEHYMETGLIGTVVADWFQGVEFWANRMIADPLASVLGYYIAQRFPSLVNVARVLSLVWLAVHIFIFPHSMYLHTLF
;
A
#
# COMPACT_ATOMS: atom_id res chain seq x y z
N MET A 1 18.15 14.07 11.38
CA MET A 1 16.97 14.58 10.63
C MET A 1 16.49 13.60 9.56
N ILE A 2 17.37 12.99 8.76
CA ILE A 2 16.96 11.99 7.75
C ILE A 2 16.29 10.76 8.39
N GLY A 3 16.75 10.29 9.55
CA GLY A 3 16.18 9.10 10.22
C GLY A 3 14.71 9.20 10.63
N TYR A 4 14.15 10.41 10.79
CA TYR A 4 12.71 10.59 11.03
C TYR A 4 11.88 10.56 9.74
N LEU A 5 12.52 10.77 8.59
CA LEU A 5 11.85 10.69 7.28
C LEU A 5 11.93 9.27 6.71
N TRP A 6 13.09 8.61 6.79
CA TRP A 6 13.32 7.27 6.27
C TRP A 6 14.10 6.44 7.28
N GLY A 7 13.54 5.32 7.73
CA GLY A 7 14.18 4.49 8.75
C GLY A 7 13.29 3.39 9.32
N LEU A 8 13.53 3.04 10.58
CA LEU A 8 12.76 2.02 11.30
C LEU A 8 11.28 2.43 11.43
N LYS A 9 10.39 1.45 11.28
CA LYS A 9 8.94 1.69 11.20
C LYS A 9 8.36 2.35 12.43
N THR A 10 9.00 2.17 13.59
CA THR A 10 8.57 2.71 14.88
C THR A 10 8.83 4.21 15.02
N GLU A 11 9.71 4.79 14.20
CA GLU A 11 10.20 6.18 14.36
C GLU A 11 10.08 7.03 13.09
N ALA A 12 10.15 6.41 11.92
CA ALA A 12 10.23 7.11 10.65
C ALA A 12 8.85 7.25 9.97
N VAL A 13 8.70 8.32 9.18
CA VAL A 13 7.51 8.57 8.36
C VAL A 13 7.43 7.61 7.17
N PHE A 14 8.56 7.24 6.59
CA PHE A 14 8.64 6.24 5.52
C PHE A 14 9.62 5.14 5.91
N ASP A 15 9.38 3.96 5.37
CA ASP A 15 10.28 2.85 5.50
C ASP A 15 10.29 1.98 4.23
N VAL A 16 10.88 0.79 4.33
CA VAL A 16 10.98 -0.14 3.20
C VAL A 16 9.62 -0.65 2.74
N TRP A 17 8.61 -0.65 3.60
CA TRP A 17 7.24 -1.06 3.27
C TRP A 17 6.46 0.02 2.55
N SER A 18 6.79 1.31 2.72
CA SER A 18 6.21 2.38 1.89
C SER A 18 6.41 2.15 0.37
N ILE A 19 7.47 1.42 -0.03
CA ILE A 19 7.66 0.97 -1.42
C ILE A 19 6.57 -0.04 -1.81
N GLU A 20 6.28 -0.99 -0.94
CA GLU A 20 5.22 -1.98 -1.16
C GLU A 20 3.83 -1.34 -1.19
N HIS A 21 3.54 -0.35 -0.33
CA HIS A 21 2.29 0.42 -0.38
C HIS A 21 2.13 1.16 -1.72
N LEU A 22 3.22 1.69 -2.27
CA LEU A 22 3.20 2.29 -3.61
C LEU A 22 2.94 1.24 -4.70
N LEU A 23 3.67 0.12 -4.71
CA LEU A 23 3.56 -0.92 -5.74
C LEU A 23 2.19 -1.61 -5.71
N SER A 24 1.73 -2.00 -4.53
CA SER A 24 0.39 -2.55 -4.31
C SER A 24 -0.69 -1.52 -4.65
N GLY A 25 -0.48 -0.25 -4.29
CA GLY A 25 -1.32 0.89 -4.67
C GLY A 25 -1.54 0.98 -6.17
N ILE A 26 -0.50 0.83 -6.99
CA ILE A 26 -0.62 0.79 -8.47
C ILE A 26 -1.52 -0.37 -8.92
N SER A 27 -1.32 -1.56 -8.35
CA SER A 27 -2.07 -2.77 -8.72
C SER A 27 -3.56 -2.69 -8.34
N VAL A 28 -3.83 -2.36 -7.07
CA VAL A 28 -5.17 -2.24 -6.49
C VAL A 28 -5.96 -1.14 -7.17
N SER A 29 -5.32 0.00 -7.42
CA SER A 29 -5.95 1.13 -8.10
C SER A 29 -6.41 0.77 -9.51
N ASN A 30 -5.62 0.01 -10.28
CA ASN A 30 -6.05 -0.45 -11.59
C ASN A 30 -7.25 -1.39 -11.52
N ILE A 31 -7.40 -2.19 -10.45
CA ILE A 31 -8.59 -3.01 -10.22
C ILE A 31 -9.81 -2.12 -9.95
N ILE A 32 -9.67 -1.15 -9.04
CA ILE A 32 -10.74 -0.19 -8.70
C ILE A 32 -11.19 0.58 -9.95
N ILE A 33 -10.25 1.13 -10.73
CA ILE A 33 -10.53 1.87 -11.95
C ILE A 33 -11.35 1.03 -12.94
N ARG A 34 -10.97 -0.24 -13.14
CA ARG A 34 -11.67 -1.16 -14.05
C ARG A 34 -13.05 -1.53 -13.51
N LEU A 35 -13.16 -1.80 -12.21
CA LEU A 35 -14.42 -2.12 -11.54
C LEU A 35 -15.40 -0.95 -11.67
N HIS A 36 -14.99 0.26 -11.31
CA HIS A 36 -15.82 1.44 -11.42
C HIS A 36 -16.24 1.67 -12.87
N ARG A 37 -15.31 1.64 -13.84
CA ARG A 37 -15.68 1.76 -15.26
C ARG A 37 -16.76 0.75 -15.65
N HIS A 38 -16.62 -0.51 -15.26
CA HIS A 38 -17.61 -1.55 -15.53
C HIS A 38 -18.97 -1.25 -14.88
N LEU A 39 -18.99 -0.87 -13.60
CA LEU A 39 -20.21 -0.55 -12.87
C LEU A 39 -20.93 0.67 -13.44
N TYR A 40 -20.20 1.73 -13.77
CA TYR A 40 -20.78 2.95 -14.34
C TYR A 40 -21.42 2.70 -15.70
N THR A 41 -20.71 2.03 -16.61
CA THR A 41 -21.25 1.68 -17.92
C THR A 41 -22.45 0.74 -17.79
N LYS A 42 -22.40 -0.24 -16.88
CA LYS A 42 -23.48 -1.22 -16.71
C LYS A 42 -24.77 -0.61 -16.13
N TYR A 43 -24.67 0.22 -15.10
CA TYR A 43 -25.83 0.70 -14.35
C TYR A 43 -26.33 2.08 -14.78
N PHE A 44 -25.46 2.92 -15.32
CA PHE A 44 -25.81 4.30 -15.68
C PHE A 44 -25.68 4.57 -17.18
N GLY A 45 -25.07 3.66 -17.95
CA GLY A 45 -24.85 3.85 -19.39
C GLY A 45 -23.89 5.00 -19.73
N LEU A 46 -23.16 5.51 -18.73
CA LEU A 46 -22.27 6.66 -18.87
C LEU A 46 -20.86 6.21 -19.21
N GLU A 47 -20.22 6.95 -20.12
CA GLU A 47 -18.78 6.80 -20.33
C GLU A 47 -18.00 7.58 -19.26
N ARG A 48 -16.85 7.05 -18.84
CA ARG A 48 -16.02 7.68 -17.80
C ARG A 48 -15.50 9.07 -18.21
N SER A 49 -15.44 9.36 -19.50
CA SER A 49 -15.12 10.69 -20.05
C SER A 49 -16.19 11.74 -19.71
N GLU A 50 -17.42 11.32 -19.43
CA GLU A 50 -18.58 12.20 -19.21
C GLU A 50 -18.80 12.55 -17.74
N VAL A 51 -18.15 11.82 -16.81
CA VAL A 51 -18.33 12.00 -15.36
C VAL A 51 -16.99 11.99 -14.63
N ARG A 52 -16.76 12.99 -13.79
CA ARG A 52 -15.56 13.07 -12.94
C ARG A 52 -15.65 12.10 -11.76
N THR A 53 -15.41 10.81 -11.99
CA THR A 53 -15.53 9.75 -10.96
C THR A 53 -14.25 9.54 -10.12
N ASN A 54 -13.20 10.33 -10.33
CA ASN A 54 -11.89 10.11 -9.71
C ASN A 54 -11.93 10.12 -8.17
N TYR A 55 -12.82 10.91 -7.57
CA TYR A 55 -12.96 10.95 -6.11
C TYR A 55 -13.46 9.62 -5.54
N PHE A 56 -14.37 8.93 -6.24
CA PHE A 56 -14.81 7.59 -5.82
C PHE A 56 -13.67 6.59 -5.87
N ASP A 57 -12.82 6.65 -6.90
CA ASP A 57 -11.64 5.78 -6.97
C ASP A 57 -10.72 6.03 -5.77
N ILE A 58 -10.38 7.29 -5.49
CA ILE A 58 -9.49 7.68 -4.38
C ILE A 58 -10.07 7.26 -3.04
N VAL A 59 -11.37 7.46 -2.81
CA VAL A 59 -12.04 7.03 -1.56
C VAL A 59 -11.93 5.52 -1.38
N ASN A 60 -12.11 4.72 -2.45
CA ASN A 60 -11.96 3.27 -2.37
C ASN A 60 -10.50 2.84 -2.15
N VAL A 61 -9.53 3.51 -2.80
CA VAL A 61 -8.10 3.27 -2.57
C VAL A 61 -7.73 3.54 -1.11
N LEU A 62 -8.14 4.70 -0.58
CA LEU A 62 -7.91 5.05 0.82
C LEU A 62 -8.61 4.08 1.78
N PHE A 63 -9.85 3.69 1.48
CA PHE A 63 -10.56 2.70 2.29
C PHE A 63 -9.79 1.37 2.38
N LEU A 64 -9.30 0.85 1.26
CA LEU A 64 -8.50 -0.37 1.25
C LEU A 64 -7.14 -0.19 1.93
N ALA A 65 -6.49 0.96 1.76
CA ALA A 65 -5.25 1.28 2.47
C ALA A 65 -5.48 1.26 3.99
N TYR A 66 -6.45 2.02 4.50
CA TYR A 66 -6.75 2.04 5.94
C TYR A 66 -7.26 0.70 6.48
N LEU A 67 -7.96 -0.09 5.66
CA LEU A 67 -8.34 -1.45 6.03
C LEU A 67 -7.10 -2.33 6.24
N TRP A 68 -6.12 -2.23 5.33
CA TRP A 68 -4.85 -2.93 5.46
C TRP A 68 -4.07 -2.42 6.67
N GLU A 69 -3.93 -1.11 6.85
CA GLU A 69 -3.29 -0.51 8.03
C GLU A 69 -3.87 -1.06 9.32
N THR A 70 -5.20 -1.10 9.39
CA THR A 70 -5.89 -1.66 10.55
C THR A 70 -5.49 -3.11 10.77
N ALA A 71 -5.54 -3.95 9.73
CA ALA A 71 -5.13 -5.36 9.82
C ALA A 71 -3.66 -5.52 10.27
N GLU A 72 -2.77 -4.70 9.74
CA GLU A 72 -1.36 -4.65 10.13
C GLU A 72 -1.19 -4.30 11.60
N HIS A 73 -1.95 -3.32 12.11
CA HIS A 73 -1.91 -2.97 13.53
C HIS A 73 -2.32 -4.14 14.44
N TYR A 74 -3.33 -4.92 14.03
CA TYR A 74 -3.71 -6.15 14.75
C TYR A 74 -2.60 -7.20 14.74
N MET A 75 -1.85 -7.31 13.64
CA MET A 75 -0.70 -8.22 13.54
C MET A 75 0.46 -7.76 14.43
N GLU A 76 0.80 -6.47 14.40
CA GLU A 76 1.87 -5.86 15.21
C GLU A 76 1.62 -5.96 16.71
N THR A 77 0.37 -5.80 17.14
CA THR A 77 -0.01 -5.86 18.56
C THR A 77 -0.10 -7.29 19.09
N GLY A 78 0.12 -8.31 18.24
CA GLY A 78 0.11 -9.71 18.64
C GLY A 78 -1.27 -10.33 18.76
N LEU A 79 -2.33 -9.63 18.34
CA LEU A 79 -3.70 -10.16 18.38
C LEU A 79 -3.89 -11.35 17.41
N ILE A 80 -3.00 -11.51 16.43
CA ILE A 80 -2.98 -12.64 15.49
C ILE A 80 -1.92 -13.70 15.88
N GLY A 81 -1.12 -13.45 16.92
CA GLY A 81 -0.11 -14.36 17.44
C GLY A 81 1.26 -13.71 17.62
N THR A 82 2.03 -14.21 18.58
CA THR A 82 3.33 -13.64 18.96
C THR A 82 4.37 -13.77 17.86
N VAL A 83 4.39 -14.89 17.14
CA VAL A 83 5.33 -15.11 16.01
C VAL A 83 5.20 -14.03 14.95
N VAL A 84 3.97 -13.60 14.65
CA VAL A 84 3.71 -12.55 13.66
C VAL A 84 4.14 -11.19 14.19
N ALA A 85 3.78 -10.86 15.43
CA ALA A 85 4.20 -9.61 16.07
C ALA A 85 5.73 -9.50 16.16
N ASP A 86 6.41 -10.60 16.50
CA ASP A 86 7.88 -10.68 16.56
C ASP A 86 8.47 -10.44 15.16
N TRP A 87 7.86 -10.95 14.08
CA TRP A 87 8.30 -10.65 12.72
C TRP A 87 8.13 -9.16 12.35
N PHE A 88 7.08 -8.50 12.85
CA PHE A 88 6.85 -7.07 12.59
C PHE A 88 7.82 -6.14 13.34
N GLN A 89 8.44 -6.58 14.43
CA GLN A 89 9.43 -5.80 15.21
C GLN A 89 8.89 -4.47 15.78
N GLY A 90 7.63 -4.46 16.20
CA GLY A 90 7.02 -3.33 16.90
C GLY A 90 5.92 -2.64 16.12
N VAL A 91 5.34 -1.62 16.74
CA VAL A 91 4.19 -0.88 16.20
C VAL A 91 4.66 0.28 15.34
N GLU A 92 4.07 0.41 14.17
CA GLU A 92 4.39 1.47 13.24
C GLU A 92 4.10 2.88 13.77
N PHE A 93 4.95 3.82 13.38
CA PHE A 93 4.81 5.23 13.68
C PHE A 93 3.50 5.78 13.13
N TRP A 94 2.77 6.53 13.95
CA TRP A 94 1.43 7.00 13.60
C TRP A 94 1.37 7.76 12.27
N ALA A 95 2.40 8.54 11.93
CA ALA A 95 2.42 9.33 10.71
C ALA A 95 2.73 8.48 9.47
N ASN A 96 3.48 7.40 9.64
CA ASN A 96 3.66 6.42 8.56
C ASN A 96 2.30 5.79 8.24
N ARG A 97 1.74 5.09 9.23
CA ARG A 97 0.44 4.40 9.19
C ARG A 97 -0.73 5.28 8.70
N MET A 98 -0.90 6.47 9.27
CA MET A 98 -2.09 7.29 9.01
C MET A 98 -1.93 8.24 7.82
N ILE A 99 -0.71 8.48 7.34
CA ILE A 99 -0.45 9.50 6.31
C ILE A 99 0.40 8.93 5.19
N ALA A 100 1.63 8.52 5.48
CA ALA A 100 2.61 8.20 4.44
C ALA A 100 2.15 7.05 3.54
N ASP A 101 1.77 5.92 4.13
CA ASP A 101 1.46 4.69 3.39
C ASP A 101 0.09 4.73 2.68
N PRO A 102 -0.96 5.33 3.27
CA PRO A 102 -2.17 5.68 2.51
C PRO A 102 -1.89 6.63 1.34
N LEU A 103 -1.01 7.63 1.52
CA LEU A 103 -0.64 8.53 0.43
C LEU A 103 0.23 7.84 -0.64
N ALA A 104 1.09 6.89 -0.28
CA ALA A 104 1.82 6.06 -1.22
C ALA A 104 0.86 5.24 -2.09
N SER A 105 -0.20 4.69 -1.48
CA SER A 105 -1.26 3.98 -2.21
C SER A 105 -2.00 4.90 -3.21
N VAL A 106 -2.31 6.14 -2.79
CA VAL A 106 -2.91 7.17 -3.65
C VAL A 106 -1.95 7.63 -4.76
N LEU A 107 -0.65 7.73 -4.48
CA LEU A 107 0.35 7.99 -5.52
C LEU A 107 0.35 6.86 -6.57
N GLY A 108 0.22 5.61 -6.10
CA GLY A 108 0.05 4.44 -6.95
C GLY A 108 -1.18 4.54 -7.87
N TYR A 109 -2.29 5.10 -7.37
CA TYR A 109 -3.46 5.40 -8.20
C TYR A 109 -3.14 6.33 -9.36
N TYR A 110 -2.48 7.46 -9.10
CA TYR A 110 -2.12 8.41 -10.15
C TYR A 110 -1.15 7.81 -11.16
N ILE A 111 -0.19 6.99 -10.71
CA ILE A 111 0.74 6.26 -11.59
C ILE A 111 -0.04 5.26 -12.46
N ALA A 112 -0.95 4.48 -11.90
CA ALA A 112 -1.74 3.49 -12.64
C ALA A 112 -2.61 4.15 -13.73
N GLN A 113 -3.13 5.36 -13.47
CA GLN A 113 -3.86 6.13 -14.48
C GLN A 113 -2.95 6.64 -15.59
N ARG A 114 -1.78 7.18 -15.25
CA ARG A 114 -0.88 7.82 -16.21
C ARG A 114 -0.08 6.82 -17.02
N PHE A 115 0.30 5.70 -16.42
CA PHE A 115 1.17 4.68 -17.00
C PHE A 115 0.61 3.26 -16.80
N PRO A 116 -0.47 2.87 -17.50
CA PRO A 116 -1.11 1.56 -17.31
C PRO A 116 -0.18 0.36 -17.59
N SER A 117 0.85 0.53 -18.42
CA SER A 117 1.85 -0.49 -18.70
C SER A 117 2.68 -0.87 -17.46
N LEU A 118 2.86 0.05 -16.52
CA LEU A 118 3.60 -0.20 -15.28
C LEU A 118 2.84 -1.08 -14.29
N VAL A 119 1.54 -1.31 -14.47
CA VAL A 119 0.74 -2.13 -13.54
C VAL A 119 1.27 -3.56 -13.43
N ASN A 120 1.58 -4.19 -14.57
CA ASN A 120 2.11 -5.56 -14.54
C ASN A 120 3.52 -5.61 -13.96
N VAL A 121 4.33 -4.58 -14.22
CA VAL A 121 5.67 -4.45 -13.63
C VAL A 121 5.56 -4.30 -12.11
N ALA A 122 4.69 -3.41 -11.63
CA ALA A 122 4.46 -3.18 -10.21
C ALA A 122 3.97 -4.45 -9.49
N ARG A 123 3.10 -5.25 -10.12
CA ARG A 123 2.66 -6.55 -9.58
C ARG A 123 3.81 -7.53 -9.43
N VAL A 124 4.66 -7.66 -10.45
CA VAL A 124 5.82 -8.56 -10.39
C VAL A 124 6.78 -8.09 -9.30
N LEU A 125 7.07 -6.79 -9.23
CA LEU A 125 7.95 -6.24 -8.21
C LEU A 125 7.39 -6.41 -6.80
N SER A 126 6.09 -6.15 -6.59
CA SER A 126 5.41 -6.34 -5.30
C SER A 126 5.43 -7.81 -4.86
N LEU A 127 5.14 -8.74 -5.77
CA LEU A 127 5.21 -10.18 -5.47
C LEU A 127 6.63 -10.62 -5.10
N VAL A 128 7.64 -10.14 -5.83
CA VAL A 128 9.05 -10.42 -5.52
C VAL A 128 9.44 -9.79 -4.18
N TRP A 129 9.03 -8.55 -3.93
CA TRP A 129 9.29 -7.82 -2.68
C TRP A 129 8.74 -8.59 -1.48
N LEU A 130 7.46 -8.97 -1.54
CA LEU A 130 6.80 -9.78 -0.52
C LEU A 130 7.47 -11.14 -0.33
N ALA A 131 7.77 -11.85 -1.42
CA ALA A 131 8.39 -13.18 -1.34
C ALA A 131 9.77 -13.10 -0.65
N VAL A 132 10.58 -12.10 -0.98
CA VAL A 132 11.90 -11.91 -0.35
C VAL A 132 11.74 -11.57 1.14
N HIS A 133 10.89 -10.60 1.49
CA HIS A 133 10.78 -10.15 2.88
C HIS A 133 10.13 -11.18 3.81
N ILE A 134 9.20 -11.99 3.29
CA ILE A 134 8.48 -12.99 4.08
C ILE A 134 9.29 -14.28 4.23
N PHE A 135 9.93 -14.77 3.16
CA PHE A 135 10.54 -16.11 3.16
C PHE A 135 12.06 -16.10 3.34
N ILE A 136 12.73 -14.96 3.09
CA ILE A 136 14.20 -14.87 3.16
C ILE A 136 14.64 -14.09 4.40
N PHE A 137 13.97 -12.98 4.70
CA PHE A 137 14.36 -12.13 5.82
C PHE A 137 13.78 -12.61 7.16
N PRO A 138 14.56 -12.47 8.26
CA PRO A 138 14.13 -12.91 9.58
C PRO A 138 12.99 -12.07 10.16
N HIS A 139 12.87 -10.81 9.75
CA HIS A 139 11.83 -9.87 10.19
C HIS A 139 11.60 -8.77 9.15
N SER A 140 10.47 -8.06 9.29
CA SER A 140 9.99 -7.05 8.33
C SER A 140 10.96 -5.89 8.11
N MET A 141 11.67 -5.48 9.16
CA MET A 141 12.61 -4.34 9.14
C MET A 141 14.07 -4.73 8.88
N TYR A 142 14.35 -5.96 8.44
CA TYR A 142 15.72 -6.47 8.35
C TYR A 142 16.65 -5.62 7.46
N LEU A 143 16.14 -5.05 6.37
CA LEU A 143 16.93 -4.18 5.50
C LEU A 143 17.51 -2.94 6.22
N HIS A 144 16.77 -2.35 7.16
CA HIS A 144 17.23 -1.20 7.96
C HIS A 144 18.23 -1.60 9.06
N THR A 145 18.49 -2.89 9.25
CA THR A 145 19.59 -3.35 10.11
C THR A 145 20.91 -3.47 9.34
N LEU A 146 20.85 -3.50 8.01
CA LEU A 146 22.01 -3.65 7.13
C LEU A 146 22.60 -2.30 6.68
N PHE A 147 21.82 -1.22 6.75
CA PHE A 147 22.17 0.13 6.29
C PHE A 147 21.69 1.17 7.29
#